data_AF-A0A2P5Y019-F1
#
_entry.id   AF-A0A2P5Y019-F1
#
_cell.length_a   1.000
_cell.length_b   1.000
_cell.length_c   1.000
_cell.angle_alpha   90.00
_cell.angle_beta   90.00
_cell.angle_gamma   90.00
#
_symmetry.space_group_name_H-M   'P 1'
#
loop_
_entity.id
_entity.type
_entity.pdbx_description
1 polymer ?
#
loop_
_entity_poly.entity_id
_entity_poly.type
_entity_poly.pdbx_seq_one_letter_code
_entity_poly.pdbx_strand_id
1 'polypeptide(L)'
;MERILERYERYSYSERQLAANENERTGSWTLEHAKLKARMEVLQRNQRHYMGEDLENLSLRELQNLEHQLDSALKHILSRKNQLMFESISELQKKDKALQEQNNVLAKKVKEKEKEMAHQPQQNNCQDSSSMLPQPLQSLNTSDTNEARSNGREEGNPSPAQHRNSNVLLPPWMIPRIE
;
A
#
# COMPACT_ATOMS: atom_id res chain seq x y z
N MET A 1 -65.08 -31.37 -25.02
CA MET A 1 -65.18 -30.10 -24.27
C MET A 1 -64.37 -30.17 -22.99
N GLU A 2 -64.52 -31.22 -22.18
CA GLU A 2 -63.78 -31.46 -20.92
C GLU A 2 -62.25 -31.35 -21.05
N ARG A 3 -61.63 -31.97 -22.06
CA ARG A 3 -60.16 -31.87 -22.28
C ARG A 3 -59.64 -30.45 -22.50
N ILE A 4 -60.50 -29.54 -22.99
CA ILE A 4 -60.13 -28.13 -23.22
C ILE A 4 -60.24 -27.36 -21.91
N LEU A 5 -61.30 -27.62 -21.13
CA LEU A 5 -61.49 -27.04 -19.79
C LEU A 5 -60.37 -27.48 -18.84
N GLU A 6 -60.04 -28.77 -18.81
CA GLU A 6 -58.95 -29.30 -17.99
C GLU A 6 -57.59 -28.67 -18.34
N ARG A 7 -57.34 -28.45 -19.64
CA ARG A 7 -56.13 -27.76 -20.08
C ARG A 7 -56.10 -26.32 -19.57
N TYR A 8 -57.22 -25.59 -19.68
CA TYR A 8 -57.31 -24.20 -19.24
C TYR A 8 -57.18 -24.08 -17.71
N GLU A 9 -57.79 -24.99 -16.96
CA GLU A 9 -57.68 -25.06 -15.51
C GLU A 9 -56.21 -25.31 -15.08
N ARG A 10 -55.51 -26.23 -15.74
CA ARG A 10 -54.08 -26.46 -15.48
C ARG A 10 -53.22 -25.22 -15.77
N TYR A 11 -53.47 -24.52 -16.87
CA TYR A 11 -52.71 -23.30 -17.21
C TYR A 11 -53.01 -22.15 -16.24
N SER A 12 -54.27 -21.87 -15.95
CA SER A 12 -54.65 -20.81 -15.00
C SER A 12 -54.14 -21.07 -13.58
N TYR A 13 -54.11 -22.33 -13.14
CA TYR A 13 -53.50 -22.72 -11.87
C TYR A 13 -51.97 -22.52 -11.87
N SER A 14 -51.30 -22.92 -12.95
CA SER A 14 -49.85 -22.75 -13.10
C SER A 14 -49.45 -21.27 -13.13
N GLU A 15 -50.21 -20.43 -13.83
CA GLU A 15 -50.01 -18.98 -13.88
C GLU A 15 -50.20 -18.33 -12.51
N ARG A 16 -51.26 -18.72 -11.77
CA ARG A 16 -51.49 -18.23 -10.40
C ARG A 16 -50.35 -18.63 -9.45
N GLN A 17 -49.83 -19.85 -9.56
CA GLN A 17 -48.65 -20.27 -8.79
C GLN A 17 -47.40 -19.45 -9.12
N LEU A 18 -47.15 -19.16 -10.40
CA LEU A 18 -46.01 -18.32 -10.80
C LEU A 18 -46.12 -16.90 -10.24
N ALA A 19 -47.31 -16.29 -10.35
CA ALA A 19 -47.55 -14.97 -9.78
C ALA A 19 -47.40 -14.96 -8.24
N ALA A 20 -47.90 -15.98 -7.55
CA ALA A 20 -47.72 -16.12 -6.09
C ALA A 20 -46.22 -16.23 -5.72
N ASN A 21 -45.47 -17.09 -6.41
CA ASN A 21 -44.03 -17.25 -6.20
C ASN A 21 -43.24 -15.97 -6.50
N GLU A 22 -43.61 -15.22 -7.54
CA GLU A 22 -42.99 -13.93 -7.86
C GLU A 22 -43.27 -12.89 -6.76
N ASN A 23 -44.49 -12.83 -6.26
CA ASN A 23 -44.88 -11.91 -5.20
C ASN A 23 -44.19 -12.27 -3.87
N GLU A 24 -44.07 -13.56 -3.55
CA GLU A 24 -43.30 -14.05 -2.39
C GLU A 24 -41.81 -13.74 -2.53
N ARG A 25 -41.21 -13.93 -3.71
CA ARG A 25 -39.82 -13.57 -3.99
C ARG A 25 -39.59 -12.06 -3.87
N THR A 26 -40.53 -11.25 -4.37
CA THR A 26 -40.46 -9.79 -4.30
C THR A 26 -40.63 -9.29 -2.86
N GLY A 27 -41.57 -9.88 -2.10
CA GLY A 27 -41.72 -9.64 -0.67
C GLY A 27 -40.47 -10.05 0.13
N SER A 28 -39.86 -11.17 -0.23
CA SER A 28 -38.60 -11.63 0.36
C SER A 28 -37.44 -10.66 0.08
N TRP A 29 -37.28 -10.20 -1.17
CA TRP A 29 -36.23 -9.24 -1.53
C TRP A 29 -36.41 -7.88 -0.86
N THR A 30 -37.64 -7.37 -0.80
CA THR A 30 -37.93 -6.09 -0.13
C THR A 30 -37.66 -6.16 1.37
N LEU A 31 -37.99 -7.27 2.02
CA LEU A 31 -37.68 -7.51 3.43
C LEU A 31 -36.17 -7.61 3.68
N GLU A 32 -35.44 -8.40 2.89
CA GLU A 32 -33.99 -8.53 3.04
C GLU A 32 -33.26 -7.21 2.75
N HIS A 33 -33.73 -6.44 1.77
CA HIS A 33 -33.22 -5.10 1.52
C HIS A 33 -33.45 -4.17 2.72
N ALA A 34 -34.65 -4.15 3.29
CA ALA A 34 -34.95 -3.33 4.47
C ALA A 34 -34.07 -3.71 5.67
N LYS A 35 -33.86 -5.02 5.88
CA LYS A 35 -32.97 -5.55 6.93
C LYS A 35 -31.51 -5.16 6.71
N LEU A 36 -31.02 -5.23 5.47
CA LEU A 36 -29.66 -4.81 5.13
C LEU A 36 -29.50 -3.29 5.36
N LYS A 37 -30.50 -2.50 4.95
CA LYS A 37 -30.51 -1.05 5.16
C LYS A 37 -30.44 -0.68 6.63
N ALA A 38 -31.27 -1.33 7.46
CA ALA A 38 -31.23 -1.12 8.92
C ALA A 38 -29.85 -1.46 9.51
N ARG A 39 -29.19 -2.54 9.06
CA ARG A 39 -27.83 -2.89 9.49
C ARG A 39 -26.81 -1.83 9.08
N MET A 40 -26.89 -1.32 7.85
CA MET A 40 -26.02 -0.25 7.35
C MET A 40 -26.17 1.01 8.20
N GLU A 41 -27.41 1.42 8.49
CA GLU A 41 -27.69 2.61 9.30
C GLU A 41 -27.11 2.48 10.73
N VAL A 42 -27.20 1.29 11.34
CA VAL A 42 -26.57 1.00 12.63
C VAL A 42 -25.04 1.10 12.54
N LEU A 43 -24.44 0.51 11.52
CA LEU A 43 -22.98 0.58 11.32
C LEU A 43 -22.50 2.02 11.11
N GLN A 44 -23.20 2.80 10.29
CA GLN A 44 -22.85 4.18 10.03
C GLN A 44 -23.00 5.05 11.28
N ARG A 45 -24.05 4.81 12.10
CA ARG A 45 -24.21 5.48 13.39
C ARG A 45 -23.07 5.13 14.35
N ASN A 46 -22.70 3.85 14.45
CA ASN A 46 -21.58 3.42 15.28
C ASN A 46 -20.26 4.06 14.82
N GLN A 47 -20.02 4.15 13.51
CA GLN A 47 -18.85 4.85 12.97
C GLN A 47 -18.80 6.31 13.44
N ARG A 48 -19.92 7.04 13.36
CA ARG A 48 -20.01 8.41 13.88
C ARG A 48 -19.71 8.48 15.38
N HIS A 49 -20.28 7.59 16.18
CA HIS A 49 -19.96 7.50 17.61
C HIS A 49 -18.46 7.29 17.85
N TYR A 50 -17.81 6.38 17.11
CA TYR A 50 -16.35 6.16 17.22
C TYR A 50 -15.52 7.39 16.81
N MET A 51 -16.06 8.25 15.94
CA MET A 51 -15.46 9.52 15.55
C MET A 51 -15.78 10.66 16.53
N GLY A 52 -16.55 10.39 17.59
CA GLY A 52 -16.95 11.38 18.59
C GLY A 52 -18.16 12.23 18.20
N GLU A 53 -18.92 11.82 17.19
CA GLU A 53 -20.12 12.50 16.68
C GLU A 53 -21.41 11.85 17.24
N ASP A 54 -22.53 12.59 17.22
CA ASP A 54 -23.87 12.12 17.65
C ASP A 54 -23.94 11.51 19.08
N LEU A 55 -23.09 11.97 20.01
CA LEU A 55 -23.00 11.38 21.36
C LEU A 55 -24.09 11.83 22.34
N GLU A 56 -24.86 12.87 22.00
CA GLU A 56 -25.85 13.52 22.88
C GLU A 56 -26.94 12.57 23.37
N ASN A 57 -27.25 11.54 22.59
CA ASN A 57 -28.30 10.56 22.88
C ASN A 57 -27.79 9.33 23.65
N LEU A 58 -26.48 9.22 23.93
CA LEU A 58 -25.91 8.10 24.66
C LEU A 58 -26.01 8.32 26.17
N SER A 59 -26.35 7.25 26.89
CA SER A 59 -26.25 7.24 28.35
C SER A 59 -24.79 7.18 28.80
N LEU A 60 -24.53 7.59 30.06
CA LEU A 60 -23.19 7.54 30.64
C LEU A 60 -22.56 6.13 30.54
N ARG A 61 -23.36 5.07 30.72
CA ARG A 61 -22.88 3.69 30.61
C ARG A 61 -22.46 3.33 29.19
N GLU A 62 -23.22 3.77 28.20
CA GLU A 62 -22.90 3.54 26.79
C GLU A 62 -21.64 4.30 26.38
N LEU A 63 -21.47 5.54 26.89
CA LEU A 63 -20.28 6.34 26.65
C LEU A 63 -19.02 5.70 27.27
N GLN A 64 -19.11 5.20 28.51
CA GLN A 64 -18.01 4.46 29.15
C GLN A 64 -17.66 3.19 28.39
N ASN A 65 -18.65 2.48 27.86
CA ASN A 65 -18.42 1.30 27.04
C ASN A 65 -17.78 1.64 25.69
N LEU A 66 -18.14 2.78 25.09
CA LEU A 66 -17.53 3.30 23.87
C LEU A 66 -16.06 3.67 24.10
N GLU A 67 -15.77 4.40 25.17
CA GLU A 67 -14.41 4.75 25.60
C GLU A 67 -13.55 3.50 25.81
N HIS A 68 -14.06 2.52 26.56
CA HIS A 68 -13.34 1.27 26.79
C HIS A 68 -13.02 0.51 25.50
N GLN A 69 -13.96 0.48 24.55
CA GLN A 69 -13.74 -0.15 23.24
C GLN A 69 -12.65 0.57 22.44
N LEU A 70 -12.68 1.91 22.39
CA LEU A 70 -11.68 2.71 21.70
C LEU A 70 -10.29 2.54 22.33
N ASP A 71 -10.19 2.57 23.65
CA ASP A 71 -8.95 2.36 24.39
C ASP A 71 -8.34 0.98 24.11
N SER A 72 -9.17 -0.06 24.13
CA SER A 72 -8.75 -1.42 23.85
C SER A 72 -8.26 -1.58 22.41
N ALA A 73 -9.01 -1.05 21.45
CA ALA A 73 -8.64 -1.05 20.04
C ALA A 73 -7.33 -0.29 19.79
N LEU A 74 -7.15 0.87 20.43
CA LEU A 74 -5.92 1.67 20.33
C LEU A 74 -4.72 0.91 20.89
N LYS A 75 -4.85 0.28 22.07
CA LYS A 75 -3.80 -0.58 22.65
C LYS A 75 -3.43 -1.72 21.71
N HIS A 76 -4.42 -2.35 21.09
CA HIS A 76 -4.18 -3.44 20.14
C HIS A 76 -3.44 -2.94 18.88
N ILE A 77 -3.85 -1.80 18.31
CA ILE A 77 -3.18 -1.19 17.15
C ILE A 77 -1.73 -0.84 17.47
N LEU A 78 -1.48 -0.19 18.61
CA LEU A 78 -0.13 0.18 19.04
C LEU A 78 0.75 -1.05 19.29
N SER A 79 0.20 -2.08 19.94
CA SER A 79 0.89 -3.36 20.14
C SER A 79 1.26 -3.99 18.81
N ARG A 80 0.33 -4.08 17.86
CA ARG A 80 0.60 -4.64 16.53
C ARG A 80 1.63 -3.82 15.76
N LYS A 81 1.56 -2.48 15.82
CA LYS A 81 2.55 -1.60 15.20
C LYS A 81 3.96 -1.85 15.76
N ASN A 82 4.08 -1.93 17.07
CA ASN A 82 5.35 -2.20 17.73
C ASN A 82 5.89 -3.58 17.37
N GLN A 83 5.03 -4.59 17.35
CA GLN A 83 5.41 -5.95 16.94
C GLN A 83 5.99 -5.97 15.52
N LEU A 84 5.31 -5.35 14.55
CA LEU A 84 5.80 -5.26 13.17
C LEU A 84 7.12 -4.48 13.06
N MET A 85 7.28 -3.42 13.86
CA MET A 85 8.53 -2.66 13.91
C MET A 85 9.69 -3.50 14.45
N PHE A 86 9.47 -4.28 15.52
CA PHE A 86 10.50 -5.18 16.05
C PHE A 86 10.87 -6.31 15.08
N GLU A 87 9.88 -6.86 14.36
CA GLU A 87 10.12 -7.83 13.29
C GLU A 87 11.01 -7.22 12.20
N SER A 88 10.68 -6.02 11.72
CA SER A 88 11.49 -5.31 10.70
C SER A 88 12.92 -5.01 11.17
N ILE A 89 13.09 -4.51 12.40
CA ILE A 89 14.41 -4.27 13.00
C ILE A 89 15.22 -5.58 13.04
N SER A 90 14.59 -6.67 13.48
CA SER A 90 15.25 -7.99 13.58
C SER A 90 15.69 -8.52 12.22
N GLU A 91 14.87 -8.34 11.18
CA GLU A 91 15.23 -8.72 9.81
C GLU A 91 16.41 -7.89 9.29
N LEU A 92 16.40 -6.58 9.51
CA LEU A 92 17.50 -5.70 9.10
C LEU A 92 18.80 -6.04 9.83
N GLN A 93 18.75 -6.31 11.13
CA GLN A 93 19.93 -6.73 11.91
C GLN A 93 20.49 -8.07 11.42
N LYS A 94 19.65 -9.01 10.98
CA LYS A 94 20.12 -10.27 10.37
C LYS A 94 20.84 -10.02 9.05
N LYS A 95 20.30 -9.14 8.20
CA LYS A 95 20.91 -8.76 6.91
C LYS A 95 22.25 -8.04 7.13
N ASP A 96 22.30 -7.11 8.07
CA ASP A 96 23.53 -6.39 8.44
C ASP A 96 24.64 -7.36 8.87
N LYS A 97 24.33 -8.29 9.78
CA LYS A 97 25.29 -9.33 10.21
C LYS A 97 25.77 -10.20 9.05
N ALA A 98 24.87 -10.62 8.15
CA ALA A 98 25.23 -11.44 7.00
C ALA A 98 26.17 -10.69 6.03
N LEU A 99 25.87 -9.41 5.76
CA LEU A 99 26.71 -8.56 4.92
C LEU A 99 28.06 -8.26 5.57
N GLN A 100 28.09 -8.04 6.89
CA GLN A 100 29.33 -7.84 7.62
C GLN A 100 30.23 -9.08 7.53
N GLU A 101 29.67 -10.28 7.65
CA GLU A 101 30.44 -11.52 7.48
C GLU A 101 30.97 -11.66 6.05
N GLN A 102 30.15 -11.40 5.04
CA GLN A 102 30.61 -11.41 3.64
C GLN A 102 31.74 -10.41 3.39
N ASN A 103 31.62 -9.19 3.90
CA ASN A 103 32.66 -8.17 3.79
C ASN A 103 33.94 -8.60 4.51
N ASN A 104 33.85 -9.22 5.68
CA ASN A 104 35.02 -9.76 6.39
C ASN A 104 35.74 -10.84 5.57
N VAL A 105 35.00 -11.75 4.94
CA VAL A 105 35.57 -12.79 4.05
C VAL A 105 36.26 -12.16 2.84
N LEU A 106 35.62 -11.19 2.18
CA LEU A 106 36.21 -10.50 1.04
C LEU A 106 37.46 -9.71 1.42
N ALA A 107 37.43 -8.98 2.54
CA ALA A 107 38.59 -8.25 3.04
C ALA A 107 39.78 -9.17 3.34
N LYS A 108 39.53 -10.38 3.87
CA LYS A 108 40.59 -11.39 4.05
C LYS A 108 41.16 -11.85 2.71
N LYS A 109 40.31 -12.16 1.72
CA LYS A 109 40.74 -12.57 0.37
C LYS A 109 41.55 -11.49 -0.35
N VAL A 110 41.16 -10.23 -0.22
CA VAL A 110 41.92 -9.09 -0.78
C VAL A 110 43.30 -9.02 -0.15
N LYS A 111 43.40 -9.08 1.18
CA LYS A 111 44.69 -9.07 1.90
C LYS A 111 45.59 -10.25 1.51
N GLU A 112 45.02 -11.42 1.24
CA GLU A 112 45.76 -12.60 0.78
C GLU A 112 46.32 -12.38 -0.64
N LYS A 113 45.48 -11.92 -1.56
CA LYS A 113 45.86 -11.57 -2.95
C LYS A 113 46.95 -10.49 -3.01
N GLU A 114 46.88 -9.48 -2.16
CA GLU A 114 47.91 -8.43 -2.06
C GLU A 114 49.26 -9.01 -1.64
N LYS A 115 49.27 -9.96 -0.70
CA LYS A 115 50.50 -10.66 -0.28
C LYS A 115 51.06 -11.56 -1.39
N GLU A 116 50.20 -12.29 -2.11
CA GLU A 116 50.61 -13.09 -3.26
C GLU A 116 51.25 -12.23 -4.36
N MET A 117 50.67 -11.06 -4.63
CA MET A 117 51.18 -10.11 -5.64
C MET A 117 52.51 -9.48 -5.22
N ALA A 118 52.73 -9.26 -3.92
CA ALA A 118 54.02 -8.79 -3.38
C ALA A 118 55.12 -9.86 -3.39
N HIS A 119 54.78 -11.14 -3.55
CA HIS A 119 55.73 -12.26 -3.59
C HIS A 119 56.04 -12.76 -5.01
N GLN A 120 55.48 -12.17 -6.07
CA GLN A 120 55.95 -12.44 -7.44
C GLN A 120 57.29 -11.73 -7.68
N PRO A 121 58.39 -12.44 -7.98
CA PRO A 121 59.60 -11.79 -8.43
C PRO A 121 59.34 -11.19 -9.81
N GLN A 122 59.59 -9.89 -9.90
CA GLN A 122 59.61 -9.10 -11.12
C GLN A 122 60.50 -9.79 -12.17
N GLN A 123 59.91 -10.53 -13.12
CA GLN A 123 60.60 -10.89 -14.34
C GLN A 123 60.51 -9.68 -15.28
N ASN A 124 61.61 -8.95 -15.36
CA ASN A 124 61.89 -7.91 -16.33
C ASN A 124 61.48 -8.36 -17.74
N ASN A 125 60.71 -7.51 -18.44
CA ASN A 125 61.10 -7.12 -19.78
C ASN A 125 60.68 -5.66 -20.01
N CYS A 126 61.66 -4.76 -19.96
CA CYS A 126 61.51 -3.41 -20.47
C CYS A 126 61.40 -3.48 -21.99
N GLN A 127 60.34 -2.92 -22.57
CA GLN A 127 60.45 -2.06 -23.76
C GLN A 127 59.14 -1.30 -24.02
N ASP A 128 59.33 0.02 -24.08
CA ASP A 128 58.61 0.98 -24.91
C ASP A 128 57.16 1.40 -24.62
N SER A 129 57.11 2.66 -24.18
CA SER A 129 56.34 3.76 -24.77
C SER A 129 54.97 4.13 -24.19
N SER A 130 54.90 5.44 -23.92
CA SER A 130 53.73 6.30 -23.83
C SER A 130 52.93 6.31 -22.53
N SER A 131 53.25 7.36 -21.75
CA SER A 131 52.40 8.06 -20.80
C SER A 131 50.94 8.17 -21.24
N MET A 132 50.00 7.68 -20.44
CA MET A 132 48.63 8.18 -20.43
C MET A 132 48.13 8.27 -18.98
N LEU A 133 47.85 9.50 -18.57
CA LEU A 133 47.20 9.85 -17.30
C LEU A 133 45.86 9.12 -17.15
N PRO A 134 45.42 8.73 -15.93
CA PRO A 134 44.06 8.28 -15.73
C PRO A 134 43.13 9.50 -15.69
N GLN A 135 42.23 9.62 -16.67
CA GLN A 135 41.10 10.55 -16.64
C GLN A 135 40.12 10.16 -15.52
N PRO A 136 39.42 11.12 -14.89
CA PRO A 136 38.37 10.83 -13.93
C PRO A 136 37.15 10.24 -14.65
N LEU A 137 36.60 9.15 -14.10
CA LEU A 137 35.39 8.51 -14.62
C LEU A 137 34.22 9.50 -14.65
N GLN A 138 33.69 9.74 -15.85
CA GLN A 138 32.48 10.53 -16.06
C GLN A 138 31.27 9.73 -15.54
N SER A 139 30.46 10.38 -14.70
CA SER A 139 29.22 9.85 -14.17
C SER A 139 28.28 9.47 -15.31
N LEU A 140 27.82 8.22 -15.28
CA LEU A 140 26.82 7.66 -16.16
C LEU A 140 25.48 8.37 -15.89
N ASN A 141 25.18 9.43 -16.63
CA ASN A 141 23.82 9.96 -16.69
C ASN A 141 23.03 9.02 -17.61
N THR A 142 22.25 8.13 -17.00
CA THR A 142 21.18 7.40 -17.68
C THR A 142 20.10 8.40 -18.07
N SER A 143 20.23 8.91 -19.30
CA SER A 143 19.18 9.64 -19.99
C SER A 143 18.03 8.67 -20.28
N ASP A 144 17.01 8.67 -19.43
CA ASP A 144 15.75 8.04 -19.79
C ASP A 144 15.06 8.89 -20.86
N THR A 145 15.05 8.28 -22.04
CA THR A 145 14.20 8.62 -23.18
C THR A 145 12.78 8.30 -22.76
N ASN A 146 11.86 9.26 -22.83
CA ASN A 146 10.45 9.13 -23.19
C ASN A 146 9.67 10.33 -22.64
N GLU A 147 9.40 11.33 -23.47
CA GLU A 147 8.12 12.05 -23.38
C GLU A 147 7.57 12.32 -24.78
N ALA A 148 6.45 11.63 -25.04
CA ALA A 148 5.52 11.95 -26.10
C ALA A 148 4.88 13.31 -25.78
N ARG A 149 5.21 14.30 -26.60
CA ARG A 149 4.63 15.64 -26.57
C ARG A 149 3.19 15.60 -27.07
N SER A 150 2.23 15.63 -26.15
CA SER A 150 0.90 16.20 -26.39
C SER A 150 0.95 17.67 -25.99
N ASN A 151 0.59 18.57 -26.90
CA ASN A 151 0.65 20.02 -26.72
C ASN A 151 -0.71 20.65 -27.05
N GLY A 152 -1.19 21.53 -26.17
CA GLY A 152 -2.26 22.50 -26.40
C GLY A 152 -2.91 22.90 -25.05
N ARG A 153 -2.43 23.95 -24.37
CA ARG A 153 -2.94 25.35 -24.37
C ARG A 153 -4.26 25.46 -23.56
N GLU A 154 -4.46 26.36 -22.57
CA GLU A 154 -4.26 27.83 -22.46
C GLU A 154 -4.21 28.24 -20.95
N GLU A 155 -3.26 29.08 -20.50
CA GLU A 155 -3.35 30.54 -20.19
C GLU A 155 -3.69 30.92 -18.72
N GLY A 156 -2.94 31.89 -18.15
CA GLY A 156 -3.39 32.74 -17.03
C GLY A 156 -2.48 33.00 -15.80
N ASN A 157 -1.32 33.64 -15.98
CA ASN A 157 -0.55 34.64 -15.15
C ASN A 157 -0.94 34.99 -13.66
N PRO A 158 -0.10 35.69 -12.85
CA PRO A 158 1.33 35.60 -12.50
C PRO A 158 1.66 35.57 -10.96
N SER A 159 2.96 35.33 -10.69
CA SER A 159 3.80 35.34 -9.46
C SER A 159 3.59 36.47 -8.40
N PRO A 160 4.13 36.37 -7.14
CA PRO A 160 5.58 36.46 -6.93
C PRO A 160 6.22 35.60 -5.81
N ALA A 161 7.42 35.10 -6.14
CA ALA A 161 8.62 34.99 -5.31
C ALA A 161 8.52 34.39 -3.89
N GLN A 162 9.12 33.20 -3.73
CA GLN A 162 10.05 32.94 -2.62
C GLN A 162 11.06 31.86 -3.03
N HIS A 163 12.30 32.28 -3.23
CA HIS A 163 13.45 31.38 -3.19
C HIS A 163 13.46 30.67 -1.84
N ARG A 164 13.25 29.35 -1.85
CA ARG A 164 13.86 28.49 -0.85
C ARG A 164 14.64 27.41 -1.56
N ASN A 165 15.90 27.77 -1.80
CA ASN A 165 16.97 26.79 -1.89
C ASN A 165 16.91 25.95 -0.62
N SER A 166 16.53 24.69 -0.76
CA SER A 166 17.01 23.66 0.15
C SER A 166 17.18 22.39 -0.67
N ASN A 167 18.41 22.22 -1.15
CA ASN A 167 18.99 20.92 -1.45
C ASN A 167 18.80 20.02 -0.24
N VAL A 168 17.67 19.33 -0.18
CA VAL A 168 17.53 18.13 0.64
C VAL A 168 17.08 17.07 -0.32
N LEU A 169 18.04 16.30 -0.82
CA LEU A 169 17.80 14.99 -1.42
C LEU A 169 17.20 14.09 -0.32
N LEU A 170 15.93 14.29 -0.01
CA LEU A 170 15.20 13.38 0.85
C LEU A 170 14.72 12.23 -0.04
N PRO A 171 15.05 10.98 0.32
CA PRO A 171 14.61 9.84 -0.45
C PRO A 171 13.06 9.76 -0.46
N PRO A 172 12.45 9.20 -1.52
CA PRO A 172 11.01 9.29 -1.80
C PRO A 172 10.05 8.83 -0.68
N TRP A 173 10.54 8.07 0.30
CA TRP A 173 9.76 7.62 1.45
C TRP A 173 9.61 8.67 2.56
N MET A 174 10.36 9.78 2.51
CA MET A 174 10.34 10.84 3.52
C MET A 174 9.47 12.05 3.15
N ILE A 175 8.81 12.03 1.99
CA ILE A 175 7.93 13.11 1.56
C ILE A 175 6.50 12.79 2.05
N PRO A 176 5.89 13.63 2.92
CA PRO A 176 4.50 13.44 3.31
C PRO A 176 3.63 13.55 2.05
N ARG A 177 2.84 12.51 1.74
CA ARG A 177 1.77 12.65 0.76
C ARG A 177 0.72 13.58 1.35
N ILE A 178 0.67 14.78 0.81
CA ILE A 178 -0.40 15.73 1.09
C ILE A 178 -1.53 15.35 0.13
N GLU A 179 -2.67 14.91 0.68
CA GLU A 179 -3.95 14.84 -0.01
C GLU A 179 -4.60 16.23 -0.07
#